data_AF-A0A395YBS3-F1
#
_entry.id   AF-A0A395YBS3-F1
#
_cell.length_a   1.000
_cell.length_b   1.000
_cell.length_c   1.000
_cell.angle_alpha   90.00
_cell.angle_beta   90.00
_cell.angle_gamma   90.00
#
_symmetry.space_group_name_H-M   'P 1'
#
loop_
_entity.id
_entity.type
_entity.pdbx_description
1 polymer ?
#
loop_
_entity_poly.entity_id
_entity_poly.type
_entity_poly.pdbx_seq_one_letter_code
_entity_poly.pdbx_strand_id
1 'polypeptide(L)'
;MTLAVKLLLIAALVLGIIIPFGTFLLGEKSKKRYKRTIGANAFFFFGAFVVAGIMLFSGMPAQAAEAAGTAASSATGFGYLAAALSTGLSCVGGGIAVASAASAALGAISEDSSALGKSLIFVGLAEGVCLYGLIISFMILGKL
;
A
#
# COMPACT_ATOMS: atom_id res chain seq x y z
N MET A 1 18.48 -2.54 -12.75
CA MET A 1 17.18 -3.26 -12.71
C MET A 1 16.98 -4.07 -13.98
N THR A 2 16.72 -5.37 -13.86
CA THR A 2 16.48 -6.27 -15.00
C THR A 2 15.14 -5.98 -15.67
N LEU A 3 14.98 -6.38 -16.94
CA LEU A 3 13.71 -6.23 -17.67
C LEU A 3 12.55 -6.94 -16.95
N ALA A 4 12.81 -8.10 -16.35
CA ALA A 4 11.83 -8.83 -15.55
C ALA A 4 11.30 -8.01 -14.37
N VAL A 5 12.18 -7.34 -13.59
CA VAL A 5 11.78 -6.49 -12.46
C VAL A 5 10.94 -5.30 -12.93
N LYS A 6 11.30 -4.66 -14.05
CA LYS A 6 10.53 -3.55 -14.62
C LYS A 6 9.12 -4.00 -15.03
N LEU A 7 9.01 -5.12 -15.73
CA LEU A 7 7.72 -5.68 -16.16
C LEU A 7 6.85 -6.09 -14.96
N LEU A 8 7.46 -6.66 -13.92
CA LEU A 8 6.76 -7.01 -12.68
C LEU A 8 6.20 -5.79 -11.96
N LEU A 9 6.99 -4.72 -11.82
CA LEU A 9 6.53 -3.48 -11.19
C LEU A 9 5.40 -2.81 -11.98
N ILE A 10 5.51 -2.79 -13.31
CA ILE A 10 4.44 -2.26 -14.18
C ILE A 10 3.17 -3.11 -14.06
N ALA A 11 3.30 -4.44 -14.09
CA ALA A 11 2.17 -5.34 -13.92
C ALA A 11 1.50 -5.17 -12.55
N ALA A 12 2.29 -5.05 -11.47
CA ALA A 12 1.77 -4.82 -10.12
C ALA A 12 1.01 -3.49 -10.02
N LEU A 13 1.51 -2.41 -10.63
CA LEU A 13 0.85 -1.11 -10.68
C LEU A 13 -0.47 -1.17 -11.48
N VAL A 14 -0.44 -1.76 -12.67
CA VAL A 14 -1.60 -1.83 -13.57
C VAL A 14 -2.69 -2.73 -12.98
N LEU A 15 -2.34 -3.95 -12.59
CA LEU A 15 -3.28 -4.94 -12.06
C LEU A 15 -3.77 -4.57 -10.65
N GLY A 16 -2.88 -4.07 -9.80
CA GLY A 16 -3.17 -3.79 -8.39
C GLY A 16 -3.78 -2.42 -8.11
N ILE A 17 -3.58 -1.42 -8.96
CA ILE A 17 -4.12 -0.06 -8.74
C ILE A 17 -5.03 0.35 -9.90
N ILE A 18 -4.52 0.37 -11.13
CA ILE A 18 -5.22 1.01 -12.26
C ILE A 18 -6.53 0.28 -12.61
N ILE A 19 -6.50 -1.04 -12.79
CA ILE A 19 -7.70 -1.83 -13.14
C ILE A 19 -8.79 -1.77 -12.06
N PRO A 20 -8.50 -2.07 -10.78
CA PRO A 20 -9.52 -2.00 -9.74
C PRO A 20 -10.03 -0.57 -9.52
N PHE A 21 -9.16 0.44 -9.58
CA PHE A 21 -9.60 1.83 -9.43
C PHE A 21 -10.44 2.31 -10.62
N GLY A 22 -10.03 1.97 -11.85
CA GLY A 22 -10.78 2.29 -13.07
C GLY A 22 -12.16 1.62 -13.11
N THR A 23 -12.25 0.34 -12.74
CA THR A 23 -13.53 -0.37 -12.66
C THR A 23 -14.44 0.15 -11.55
N PHE A 24 -13.89 0.69 -10.46
CA PHE A 24 -14.66 1.37 -9.43
C PHE A 24 -15.22 2.73 -9.91
N LEU A 25 -14.46 3.50 -10.69
CA LEU A 25 -14.87 4.81 -11.18
C LEU A 25 -15.84 4.77 -12.36
N LEU A 26 -15.68 3.79 -13.26
CA LEU A 26 -16.51 3.62 -14.46
C LEU A 26 -17.87 2.94 -14.18
N GLY A 27 -18.10 2.47 -12.96
CA GLY A 27 -19.29 1.70 -12.59
C GLY A 27 -20.27 2.45 -11.69
N GLU A 28 -21.53 2.01 -11.70
CA GLU A 28 -22.55 2.42 -10.72
C GLU A 28 -22.06 2.20 -9.28
N LYS A 29 -22.25 3.22 -8.44
CA LYS A 29 -21.86 3.26 -7.01
C LYS A 29 -22.77 2.36 -6.17
N SER A 30 -22.71 1.04 -6.40
CA SER A 30 -23.47 0.03 -5.66
C SER A 30 -22.58 -0.70 -4.64
N LYS A 31 -23.13 -0.96 -3.45
CA LYS A 31 -22.46 -1.69 -2.35
C LYS A 31 -21.95 -3.08 -2.79
N LYS A 32 -22.65 -3.73 -3.74
CA LYS A 32 -22.27 -5.05 -4.28
C LYS A 32 -21.06 -4.97 -5.21
N ARG A 33 -20.94 -3.90 -6.03
CA ARG A 33 -19.79 -3.67 -6.90
C ARG A 33 -18.56 -3.25 -6.11
N TYR A 34 -18.70 -2.40 -5.10
CA TYR A 34 -17.59 -2.00 -4.23
C TYR A 34 -16.88 -3.21 -3.59
N LYS A 35 -17.64 -4.15 -3.02
CA LYS A 35 -17.08 -5.39 -2.47
C LYS A 35 -16.38 -6.26 -3.52
N ARG A 36 -16.93 -6.32 -4.74
CA ARG A 36 -16.29 -7.01 -5.88
C ARG A 36 -14.98 -6.35 -6.30
N THR A 37 -14.92 -5.02 -6.31
CA THR A 37 -13.71 -4.28 -6.69
C THR A 37 -12.59 -4.43 -5.68
N ILE A 38 -12.91 -4.40 -4.37
CA ILE A 38 -11.94 -4.74 -3.32
C ILE A 38 -11.44 -6.19 -3.48
N GLY A 39 -12.35 -7.13 -3.72
CA GLY A 39 -11.97 -8.54 -3.94
C GLY A 39 -11.07 -8.72 -5.17
N ALA A 40 -11.37 -8.04 -6.27
CA ALA A 40 -10.54 -8.05 -7.48
C ALA A 40 -9.18 -7.40 -7.24
N ASN A 41 -9.13 -6.27 -6.51
CA ASN A 41 -7.88 -5.61 -6.13
C ASN A 41 -6.98 -6.56 -5.32
N ALA A 42 -7.53 -7.16 -4.27
CA ALA A 42 -6.82 -8.13 -3.44
C ALA A 42 -6.32 -9.32 -4.28
N PHE A 43 -7.18 -9.86 -5.15
CA PHE A 43 -6.81 -10.95 -6.05
C PHE A 43 -5.64 -10.59 -6.97
N PHE A 44 -5.67 -9.42 -7.62
CA PHE A 44 -4.59 -8.97 -8.50
C PHE A 44 -3.29 -8.65 -7.73
N PHE A 45 -3.41 -8.07 -6.53
CA PHE A 45 -2.25 -7.77 -5.69
C PHE A 45 -1.55 -9.04 -5.19
N PHE A 46 -2.30 -9.97 -4.59
CA PHE A 46 -1.74 -11.26 -4.15
C PHE A 46 -1.33 -12.14 -5.32
N GLY A 47 -2.03 -12.07 -6.46
CA GLY A 47 -1.63 -12.74 -7.70
C GLY A 47 -0.28 -12.25 -8.22
N ALA A 48 -0.05 -10.93 -8.24
CA ALA A 48 1.24 -10.36 -8.59
C ALA A 48 2.35 -10.78 -7.60
N PHE A 49 2.03 -10.87 -6.30
CA PHE A 49 2.96 -11.37 -5.28
C PHE A 49 3.35 -12.84 -5.50
N VAL A 50 2.38 -13.71 -5.84
CA VAL A 50 2.63 -15.12 -6.17
C VAL A 50 3.48 -15.24 -7.44
N VAL A 51 3.18 -14.47 -8.49
CA VAL A 51 3.98 -14.46 -9.73
C VAL A 51 5.40 -14.00 -9.46
N ALA A 52 5.59 -12.96 -8.64
CA ALA A 52 6.91 -12.52 -8.20
C ALA A 52 7.65 -13.62 -7.42
N GLY A 53 6.94 -14.34 -6.54
CA GLY A 53 7.47 -15.51 -5.82
C GLY A 53 7.90 -16.63 -6.76
N ILE A 54 7.09 -16.99 -7.77
CA ILE A 54 7.45 -18.02 -8.75
C ILE A 54 8.67 -17.60 -9.58
N MET A 55 8.71 -16.34 -10.03
CA MET A 55 9.83 -15.77 -10.78
C MET A 55 11.13 -15.72 -9.97
N LEU A 56 11.05 -15.62 -8.64
CA LEU A 56 12.20 -15.66 -7.75
C LEU A 56 12.90 -17.03 -7.76
N PHE A 57 12.14 -18.12 -7.94
CA PHE A 57 12.66 -19.49 -7.93
C PHE A 57 12.85 -20.10 -9.32
N SER A 58 12.24 -19.54 -10.38
CA SER A 58 12.28 -20.10 -11.74
C SER A 58 13.61 -19.90 -12.50
N GLY A 59 14.61 -19.28 -11.87
CA GLY A 59 15.89 -18.92 -12.50
C GLY A 59 17.14 -19.41 -11.76
N MET A 60 17.02 -20.34 -10.80
CA MET A 60 18.18 -20.84 -10.05
C MET A 60 18.95 -21.91 -10.83
N PRO A 61 20.17 -21.66 -11.37
CA PRO A 61 21.14 -22.72 -11.55
C PRO A 61 21.57 -23.23 -10.16
N ALA A 62 21.92 -24.52 -10.04
CA ALA A 62 22.42 -25.11 -8.81
C ALA A 62 23.67 -24.36 -8.32
N GLN A 63 23.49 -23.43 -7.37
CA GLN A 63 24.54 -22.60 -6.78
C GLN A 63 25.04 -23.25 -5.49
N ALA A 64 26.15 -23.96 -5.58
CA ALA A 64 26.81 -24.63 -4.44
C ALA A 64 27.89 -23.77 -3.76
N ALA A 65 28.08 -22.49 -4.12
CA ALA A 65 29.18 -21.70 -3.56
C ALA A 65 28.96 -20.18 -3.58
N GLU A 66 27.96 -19.64 -2.88
CA GLU A 66 27.96 -18.21 -2.52
C GLU A 66 27.08 -17.88 -1.31
N ALA A 67 27.49 -18.36 -0.13
CA ALA A 67 26.78 -18.11 1.13
C ALA A 67 26.88 -16.63 1.61
N ALA A 68 27.97 -15.92 1.27
CA ALA A 68 28.21 -14.56 1.74
C ALA A 68 27.46 -13.49 0.93
N GLY A 69 27.39 -13.61 -0.40
CA GLY A 69 26.66 -12.68 -1.26
C GLY A 69 25.14 -12.76 -1.07
N THR A 70 24.61 -13.97 -0.83
CA THR A 70 23.19 -14.22 -0.62
C THR A 70 22.66 -13.65 0.71
N ALA A 71 23.50 -13.63 1.76
CA ALA A 71 23.12 -13.07 3.06
C ALA A 71 22.96 -11.54 3.02
N ALA A 72 23.88 -10.83 2.34
CA ALA A 72 23.80 -9.38 2.16
C ALA A 72 22.61 -8.98 1.27
N SER A 73 22.35 -9.71 0.18
CA SER A 73 21.18 -9.44 -0.70
C SER A 73 19.85 -9.69 0.00
N SER A 74 19.80 -10.67 0.91
CA SER A 74 18.59 -10.97 1.69
C SER A 74 18.27 -9.86 2.70
N ALA A 75 19.29 -9.28 3.36
CA ALA A 75 19.11 -8.18 4.30
C ALA A 75 18.49 -6.93 3.62
N THR A 76 18.98 -6.56 2.43
CA THR A 76 18.40 -5.45 1.65
C THR A 76 16.96 -5.74 1.22
N GLY A 77 16.66 -6.99 0.81
CA GLY A 77 15.31 -7.41 0.46
C GLY A 77 14.31 -7.30 1.62
N PHE A 78 14.70 -7.73 2.82
CA PHE A 78 13.88 -7.55 4.03
C PHE A 78 13.73 -6.07 4.40
N GLY A 79 14.73 -5.23 4.13
CA GLY A 79 14.64 -3.79 4.25
C GLY A 79 13.54 -3.16 3.38
N TYR A 80 13.47 -3.54 2.11
CA TYR A 80 12.39 -3.07 1.22
C TYR A 80 11.00 -3.55 1.66
N LEU A 81 10.90 -4.79 2.14
CA LEU A 81 9.65 -5.31 2.69
C LEU A 81 9.23 -4.53 3.95
N ALA A 82 10.16 -4.27 4.86
CA ALA A 82 9.91 -3.50 6.08
C ALA A 82 9.46 -2.05 5.77
N ALA A 83 10.09 -1.40 4.80
CA ALA A 83 9.69 -0.07 4.33
C ALA A 83 8.26 -0.07 3.76
N ALA A 84 7.92 -1.06 2.92
CA ALA A 84 6.58 -1.19 2.35
C ALA A 84 5.50 -1.46 3.42
N LEU A 85 5.78 -2.37 4.37
CA LEU A 85 4.84 -2.71 5.45
C LEU A 85 4.64 -1.55 6.42
N SER A 86 5.69 -0.77 6.74
CA SER A 86 5.60 0.38 7.64
C SER A 86 4.60 1.42 7.13
N THR A 87 4.73 1.83 5.86
CA THR A 87 3.77 2.77 5.25
C THR A 87 2.40 2.13 5.05
N GLY A 88 2.34 0.89 4.56
CA GLY A 88 1.09 0.20 4.27
C GLY A 88 0.18 0.04 5.49
N LEU A 89 0.72 -0.53 6.58
CA LEU A 89 -0.06 -0.75 7.80
C LEU A 89 -0.42 0.56 8.51
N SER A 90 0.47 1.56 8.46
CA SER A 90 0.17 2.88 9.00
C SER A 90 -1.00 3.55 8.28
N CYS A 91 -1.03 3.49 6.95
CA CYS A 91 -2.14 4.03 6.15
C CYS A 91 -3.46 3.31 6.40
N VAL A 92 -3.45 2.00 6.73
CA VAL A 92 -4.67 1.28 7.12
C VAL A 92 -5.21 1.81 8.45
N GLY A 93 -4.35 1.92 9.47
CA GLY A 93 -4.74 2.45 10.78
C GLY A 93 -5.21 3.91 10.71
N GLY A 94 -4.43 4.76 10.03
CA GLY A 94 -4.77 6.16 9.82
C GLY A 94 -6.04 6.34 8.99
N GLY A 95 -6.25 5.54 7.94
CA GLY A 95 -7.46 5.58 7.14
C GLY A 95 -8.73 5.25 7.94
N ILE A 96 -8.66 4.29 8.88
CA ILE A 96 -9.77 3.96 9.78
C ILE A 96 -10.06 5.12 10.74
N ALA A 97 -9.02 5.71 11.33
CA ALA A 97 -9.17 6.85 12.23
C ALA A 97 -9.75 8.08 11.49
N VAL A 98 -9.24 8.39 10.31
CA VAL A 98 -9.71 9.48 9.44
C VAL A 98 -11.17 9.27 9.04
N ALA A 99 -11.57 8.06 8.67
CA ALA A 99 -12.96 7.77 8.29
C ALA A 99 -13.95 8.08 9.43
N SER A 100 -13.58 7.74 10.67
CA SER A 100 -14.40 8.04 11.85
C SER A 100 -14.39 9.53 12.19
N ALA A 101 -13.22 10.17 12.19
CA ALA A 101 -13.08 11.60 12.50
C ALA A 101 -13.80 12.48 11.46
N ALA A 102 -13.65 12.17 10.17
CA ALA A 102 -14.27 12.91 9.07
C ALA A 102 -15.79 12.79 9.08
N SER A 103 -16.34 11.62 9.44
CA SER A 103 -17.79 11.43 9.54
C SER A 103 -18.39 12.27 10.68
N ALA A 104 -17.73 12.32 11.83
CA ALA A 104 -18.15 13.15 12.96
C ALA A 104 -18.00 14.66 12.65
N ALA A 105 -16.89 15.04 12.01
CA ALA A 105 -16.63 16.40 11.54
C ALA A 105 -17.74 16.90 10.60
N LEU A 106 -18.13 16.10 9.60
CA LEU A 106 -19.21 16.45 8.66
C LEU A 106 -20.56 16.58 9.36
N GLY A 107 -20.83 15.75 10.38
CA GLY A 107 -22.02 15.88 11.23
C GLY A 107 -22.05 17.21 11.99
N ALA A 108 -20.95 17.56 12.66
CA ALA A 108 -20.84 18.83 13.38
C ALA A 108 -20.94 20.05 12.44
N ILE A 109 -20.33 19.97 11.25
CA ILE A 109 -20.42 21.04 10.23
C ILE A 109 -21.86 21.22 9.74
N SER A 110 -22.68 20.16 9.73
CA SER A 110 -24.08 20.26 9.34
C SER A 110 -24.96 20.98 10.36
N GLU A 111 -24.57 20.96 11.65
CA GLU A 111 -25.26 21.68 12.72
C GLU A 111 -24.73 23.10 12.90
N ASP A 112 -23.41 23.28 12.82
CA ASP A 112 -22.74 24.57 12.98
C ASP A 112 -21.59 24.71 11.97
N SER A 113 -21.79 25.58 10.98
CA SER A 113 -20.79 25.86 9.95
C SER A 113 -19.52 26.53 10.51
N SER A 114 -19.58 27.14 11.70
CA SER A 114 -18.42 27.71 12.38
C SER A 114 -17.48 26.65 12.95
N ALA A 115 -17.96 25.40 13.11
CA ALA A 115 -17.17 24.27 13.61
C ALA A 115 -16.19 23.68 12.58
N LEU A 116 -16.24 24.12 11.31
CA LEU A 116 -15.41 23.59 10.22
C LEU A 116 -13.92 23.63 10.54
N GLY A 117 -13.41 24.76 11.03
CA GLY A 117 -11.98 24.92 11.32
C GLY A 117 -11.49 23.98 12.42
N LYS A 118 -12.26 23.82 13.51
CA LYS A 118 -11.92 22.92 14.62
C LYS A 118 -11.99 21.45 14.20
N SER A 119 -12.96 21.12 13.36
CA SER A 119 -13.18 19.76 12.88
C SER A 119 -12.05 19.29 11.94
N LEU A 120 -11.54 20.17 11.07
CA LEU A 120 -10.41 19.87 10.20
C LEU A 120 -9.12 19.54 10.97
N ILE A 121 -8.91 20.13 12.15
CA ILE A 121 -7.74 19.82 12.99
C ILE A 121 -7.77 18.36 13.43
N PHE A 122 -8.92 17.84 13.87
CA PHE A 122 -9.03 16.44 14.31
C PHE A 122 -8.86 15.45 13.17
N VAL A 123 -9.36 15.79 11.97
CA VAL A 123 -9.17 14.96 10.77
C VAL A 123 -7.70 14.96 10.34
N GLY A 124 -7.06 16.13 10.29
CA GLY A 124 -5.63 16.26 9.93
C GLY A 124 -4.69 15.60 10.95
N LEU A 125 -5.04 15.60 12.23
CA LEU A 125 -4.26 14.96 13.28
C LEU A 125 -4.22 13.43 13.07
N ALA A 126 -5.31 12.83 12.56
CA ALA A 126 -5.35 11.42 12.20
C ALA A 126 -4.48 11.08 10.97
N GLU A 127 -4.32 11.99 10.01
CA GLU A 127 -3.39 11.82 8.88
C GLU A 127 -1.93 11.80 9.31
N GLY A 128 -1.60 12.43 10.44
CA GLY A 128 -0.24 12.42 11.01
C GLY A 128 0.31 11.00 11.21
N VAL A 129 -0.56 10.02 11.51
CA VAL A 129 -0.18 8.60 11.63
C VAL A 129 0.35 8.07 10.29
N CYS A 130 -0.35 8.34 9.19
CA CYS A 130 0.06 7.94 7.84
C CYS A 130 1.43 8.54 7.47
N LEU A 131 1.63 9.83 7.74
CA LEU A 131 2.88 10.53 7.46
C LEU A 131 4.04 9.97 8.29
N TYR A 132 3.80 9.62 9.55
CA TYR A 132 4.82 8.99 10.38
C TYR A 132 5.28 7.64 9.80
N GLY A 133 4.34 6.81 9.31
CA GLY A 133 4.67 5.55 8.63
C GLY A 133 5.45 5.76 7.32
N LEU A 134 5.22 6.87 6.61
CA LEU A 134 6.02 7.24 5.45
C LEU A 134 7.44 7.69 5.85
N ILE A 135 7.58 8.49 6.91
CA ILE A 135 8.88 8.94 7.43
C ILE A 135 9.73 7.73 7.85
N ILE A 136 9.14 6.78 8.59
CA ILE A 136 9.85 5.56 9.01
C ILE A 136 10.29 4.73 7.80
N SER A 137 9.46 4.63 6.76
CA SER A 137 9.84 3.98 5.50
C SER A 137 11.06 4.65 4.84
N PHE A 138 11.10 5.98 4.76
CA PHE A 138 12.29 6.69 4.28
C PHE A 138 13.52 6.50 5.17
N MET A 139 13.35 6.43 6.50
CA MET A 139 14.45 6.15 7.41
C MET A 139 15.01 4.75 7.22
N ILE A 140 14.15 3.74 6.98
CA ILE A 140 14.58 2.38 6.65
C ILE A 140 15.36 2.40 5.33
N LEU A 141 14.79 2.99 4.27
CA LEU A 141 15.43 3.06 2.97
C LEU A 141 16.77 3.81 2.99
N GLY A 142 16.92 4.84 3.82
CA GLY A 142 18.17 5.57 4.00
C GLY A 142 19.25 4.82 4.79
N LYS A 143 18.93 3.66 5.35
CA LYS A 143 19.85 2.78 6.08
C LYS A 143 20.23 1.50 5.31
N LEU A 144 19.57 1.26 4.17
CA LEU A 144 19.87 0.16 3.24
C LEU A 144 20.92 0.58 2.21
#